data_AF-A0A2Z6U6J7-F1
#
_entry.id   AF-A0A2Z6U6J7-F1
#
_cell.length_a   1.000
_cell.length_b   1.000
_cell.length_c   1.000
_cell.angle_alpha   90.00
_cell.angle_beta   90.00
_cell.angle_gamma   90.00
#
_symmetry.space_group_name_H-M   'P 1'
#
loop_
_entity.id
_entity.type
_entity.pdbx_description
1 polymer ?
#
loop_
_entity_poly.entity_id
_entity_poly.type
_entity_poly.pdbx_seq_one_letter_code
_entity_poly.pdbx_strand_id
1 'polypeptide(L)'
;MRDGDLIAWDDDIDLACEARFAPLLEKLLVEQVQKIDDAIDWSVRRDSDCNDCALHFYISFKPKVAGAYQPFSVSIAIKGIVGDKAIKLSSFGAWHNPACHLDGLDKINWQGTNIYVPNDPDGYLRFTYGNWRSPKKDLSVGDGENWECVSIDTIKKAQLKSEFIFKQDD
;
A
#
# COMPACT_ATOMS: atom_id res chain seq x y z
N MET A 1 9.70 -1.93 12.94
CA MET A 1 9.42 -1.26 14.23
C MET A 1 9.34 -2.22 15.41
N ARG A 2 8.45 -3.23 15.41
CA ARG A 2 8.26 -4.14 16.56
C ARG A 2 9.49 -4.99 16.87
N ASP A 3 9.88 -5.83 15.91
CA ASP A 3 11.01 -6.77 16.04
C ASP A 3 12.14 -6.47 15.06
N GLY A 4 12.07 -5.33 14.37
CA GLY A 4 13.03 -4.98 13.33
C GLY A 4 12.95 -5.84 12.06
N ASP A 5 11.86 -6.60 11.86
CA ASP A 5 11.68 -7.46 10.69
C ASP A 5 10.20 -7.59 10.28
N LEU A 6 9.95 -8.31 9.17
CA LEU A 6 8.62 -8.69 8.71
C LEU A 6 7.91 -9.57 9.76
N ILE A 7 6.58 -9.49 9.77
CA ILE A 7 5.77 -10.37 10.61
C ILE A 7 5.76 -11.76 9.97
N ALA A 8 6.26 -12.77 10.70
CA ALA A 8 6.53 -14.10 10.14
C ALA A 8 5.31 -14.87 9.60
N TRP A 9 4.09 -14.43 9.92
CA TRP A 9 2.84 -15.04 9.46
C TRP A 9 2.09 -14.17 8.44
N ASP A 10 2.62 -12.99 8.12
CA ASP A 10 2.06 -12.08 7.12
C ASP A 10 2.41 -12.58 5.73
N ASP A 11 1.51 -12.41 4.77
CA ASP A 11 1.62 -12.96 3.42
C ASP A 11 1.67 -11.89 2.31
N ASP A 12 1.70 -10.61 2.68
CA ASP A 12 1.83 -9.48 1.76
C ASP A 12 2.73 -8.35 2.30
N ILE A 13 2.89 -7.30 1.50
CA ILE A 13 3.59 -6.07 1.89
C ILE A 13 2.75 -4.87 1.50
N ASP A 14 2.37 -4.06 2.48
CA ASP A 14 1.71 -2.78 2.26
C ASP A 14 2.70 -1.60 2.24
N LEU A 15 2.63 -0.79 1.19
CA LEU A 15 3.28 0.51 1.08
C LEU A 15 2.24 1.61 0.84
N ALA A 16 2.67 2.87 0.95
CA ALA A 16 1.83 4.02 0.64
C ALA A 16 2.60 5.09 -0.13
N CYS A 17 1.87 5.86 -0.93
CA CYS A 17 2.40 6.99 -1.70
C CYS A 17 1.39 8.15 -1.65
N GLU A 18 1.88 9.38 -1.52
CA GLU A 18 1.01 10.56 -1.62
C GLU A 18 0.46 10.73 -3.05
N ALA A 19 -0.80 11.15 -3.16
CA ALA A 19 -1.51 11.29 -4.44
C ALA A 19 -0.78 12.16 -5.47
N ARG A 20 -0.08 13.22 -5.02
CA ARG A 20 0.70 14.09 -5.93
C ARG A 20 1.85 13.37 -6.63
N PHE A 21 2.34 12.25 -6.09
CA PHE A 21 3.41 11.45 -6.66
C PHE A 21 2.91 10.22 -7.41
N ALA A 22 1.60 9.95 -7.44
CA ALA A 22 1.04 8.77 -8.09
C ALA A 22 1.44 8.64 -9.58
N PRO A 23 1.45 9.71 -10.42
CA PRO A 23 1.90 9.59 -11.80
C PRO A 23 3.40 9.24 -11.93
N LEU A 24 4.23 9.76 -11.03
CA LEU A 24 5.67 9.44 -11.01
C LEU A 24 5.90 8.00 -10.55
N LEU A 25 5.14 7.55 -9.55
CA LEU A 25 5.17 6.17 -9.08
C LEU A 25 4.76 5.20 -10.19
N GLU A 26 3.66 5.46 -10.88
CA GLU A 26 3.18 4.63 -11.98
C GLU A 26 4.27 4.40 -13.04
N LYS A 27 4.90 5.51 -13.48
CA LYS A 27 6.03 5.46 -14.40
C LYS A 27 7.20 4.64 -13.84
N LEU A 28 7.57 4.87 -12.59
CA LEU A 28 8.65 4.14 -11.93
C LEU A 28 8.38 2.63 -11.89
N LEU A 29 7.16 2.23 -11.55
CA LEU A 29 6.77 0.82 -11.48
C LEU A 29 6.91 0.14 -12.84
N VAL A 30 6.36 0.73 -13.90
CA VAL A 30 6.45 0.18 -15.26
C VAL A 30 7.91 0.09 -15.74
N GLU A 31 8.74 1.09 -15.44
CA GLU A 31 10.12 1.15 -15.92
C GLU A 31 11.11 0.27 -15.15
N GLN A 32 10.85 -0.03 -13.88
CA GLN A 32 11.84 -0.66 -13.00
C GLN A 32 11.47 -2.06 -12.54
N VAL A 33 10.19 -2.43 -12.48
CA VAL A 33 9.78 -3.70 -11.87
C VAL A 33 10.43 -4.91 -12.54
N GLN A 34 10.52 -4.92 -13.87
CA GLN A 34 11.15 -5.99 -14.65
C GLN A 34 12.66 -6.13 -14.44
N LYS A 35 13.31 -5.14 -13.82
CA LYS A 35 14.77 -5.13 -13.58
C LYS A 35 15.14 -5.67 -12.19
N ILE A 36 14.15 -5.96 -11.34
CA ILE A 36 14.38 -6.38 -9.96
C ILE A 36 14.98 -7.79 -9.93
N ASP A 37 14.33 -8.72 -10.62
CA ASP A 37 14.75 -10.12 -10.71
C ASP A 37 14.21 -10.68 -12.03
N ASP A 38 15.09 -11.28 -12.84
CA ASP A 38 14.79 -11.85 -14.15
C ASP A 38 14.27 -13.30 -14.07
N ALA A 39 14.35 -13.94 -12.89
CA ALA A 39 13.84 -15.29 -12.65
C ALA A 39 12.32 -15.33 -12.40
N ILE A 40 11.67 -14.17 -12.36
CA ILE A 40 10.22 -14.04 -12.13
C ILE A 40 9.56 -13.16 -13.19
N ASP A 41 8.30 -13.45 -13.49
CA ASP A 41 7.43 -12.67 -14.36
C ASP A 41 6.58 -11.74 -13.52
N TRP A 42 6.85 -10.44 -13.67
CA TRP A 42 6.21 -9.36 -12.96
C TRP A 42 4.92 -8.92 -13.64
N SER A 43 3.96 -8.49 -12.82
CA SER A 43 2.79 -7.78 -13.27
C SER A 43 2.43 -6.65 -12.30
N VAL A 44 1.98 -5.54 -12.85
CA VAL A 44 1.54 -4.36 -12.11
C VAL A 44 0.12 -4.03 -12.54
N ARG A 45 -0.77 -3.95 -11.55
CA ARG A 45 -2.14 -3.47 -11.71
C ARG A 45 -2.32 -2.11 -11.08
N ARG A 46 -3.23 -1.34 -11.64
CA ARG A 46 -3.67 -0.04 -11.13
C ARG A 46 -5.17 -0.08 -10.93
N ASP A 47 -5.62 0.38 -9.76
CA ASP A 47 -7.03 0.74 -9.54
C ASP A 47 -7.18 2.25 -9.70
N SER A 48 -8.21 2.68 -10.44
CA SER A 48 -8.56 4.09 -10.65
C SER A 48 -10.06 4.35 -10.53
N ASP A 49 -10.43 5.61 -10.31
CA ASP A 49 -11.81 6.07 -10.35
C ASP A 49 -12.27 6.48 -11.77
N CYS A 50 -13.50 6.97 -11.88
CA CYS A 50 -14.08 7.42 -13.15
C CYS A 50 -13.36 8.61 -13.80
N ASN A 51 -12.53 9.34 -13.05
CA ASN A 51 -11.72 10.46 -13.53
C ASN A 51 -10.27 10.04 -13.85
N ASP A 52 -9.97 8.74 -13.82
CA ASP A 52 -8.63 8.18 -13.98
C ASP A 52 -7.64 8.59 -12.87
N CYS A 53 -8.15 8.97 -11.69
CA CYS A 53 -7.29 9.18 -10.52
C CYS A 53 -6.85 7.81 -9.98
N ALA A 54 -5.53 7.57 -9.92
CA ALA A 54 -4.97 6.37 -9.32
C ALA A 54 -5.27 6.28 -7.82
N LEU A 55 -5.80 5.14 -7.40
CA LEU A 55 -6.23 4.87 -6.02
C LEU A 55 -5.32 3.84 -5.33
N HIS A 56 -4.80 2.90 -6.11
CA HIS A 56 -3.99 1.79 -5.61
C HIS A 56 -3.15 1.18 -6.73
N PHE A 57 -1.98 0.65 -6.38
CA PHE A 57 -1.19 -0.21 -7.26
C PHE A 57 -0.97 -1.57 -6.60
N TYR A 58 -0.96 -2.64 -7.40
CA TYR A 58 -0.58 -3.98 -6.95
C TYR A 58 0.58 -4.47 -7.80
N ILE A 59 1.63 -4.92 -7.15
CA ILE A 59 2.74 -5.61 -7.78
C ILE A 59 2.60 -7.08 -7.39
N SER A 60 2.62 -7.96 -8.38
CA SER A 60 2.65 -9.40 -8.16
C SER A 60 3.62 -10.04 -9.13
N PHE A 61 4.07 -11.24 -8.80
CA PHE A 61 5.00 -11.98 -9.63
C PHE A 61 4.67 -13.46 -9.67
N LYS A 62 5.16 -14.13 -10.71
CA LYS A 62 5.18 -15.59 -10.81
C LYS A 62 6.60 -16.06 -11.06
N PRO A 63 7.10 -17.08 -10.35
CA PRO A 63 8.40 -17.62 -10.65
C PRO A 63 8.39 -18.35 -12.00
N LYS A 64 9.40 -18.12 -12.84
CA LYS A 64 9.59 -18.85 -14.10
C LYS A 64 9.88 -20.33 -13.86
N VAL A 65 10.52 -20.63 -12.73
CA VAL A 65 10.79 -22.00 -12.27
C VAL A 65 9.90 -22.33 -11.09
N ALA A 66 9.06 -23.35 -11.23
CA ALA A 66 8.16 -23.78 -10.17
C ALA A 66 8.93 -24.11 -8.87
N GLY A 67 8.49 -23.51 -7.76
CA GLY A 67 9.10 -23.71 -6.44
C GLY A 67 10.35 -22.88 -6.14
N ALA A 68 10.84 -22.05 -7.08
CA ALA A 68 11.98 -21.17 -6.82
C ALA A 68 11.64 -20.03 -5.84
N TYR A 69 10.41 -19.51 -5.94
CA TYR A 69 9.92 -18.45 -5.06
C TYR A 69 8.49 -18.74 -4.61
N GLN A 70 8.18 -18.29 -3.39
CA GLN A 70 6.80 -18.20 -2.90
C GLN A 70 6.21 -16.87 -3.38
N PRO A 71 5.15 -16.88 -4.22
CA PRO A 71 4.49 -15.64 -4.64
C PRO A 71 3.84 -14.93 -3.46
N PHE A 72 3.97 -13.61 -3.44
CA PHE A 72 3.24 -12.70 -2.56
C PHE A 72 2.91 -11.41 -3.33
N SER A 73 2.00 -10.60 -2.78
CA SER A 73 1.63 -9.31 -3.35
C SER A 73 2.24 -8.15 -2.60
N VAL A 74 2.60 -7.10 -3.33
CA VAL A 74 2.90 -5.78 -2.76
C VAL A 74 1.79 -4.82 -3.16
N SER A 75 1.13 -4.24 -2.19
CA SER A 75 0.11 -3.21 -2.33
C SER A 75 0.74 -1.84 -2.12
N ILE A 76 0.37 -0.86 -2.96
CA ILE A 76 0.75 0.53 -2.76
C ILE A 76 -0.51 1.39 -2.74
N ALA A 77 -0.89 1.82 -1.54
CA ALA A 77 -2.05 2.66 -1.32
C ALA A 77 -1.76 4.13 -1.63
N ILE A 78 -2.62 4.76 -2.43
CA ILE A 78 -2.53 6.19 -2.67
C ILE A 78 -3.25 6.95 -1.55
N LYS A 79 -2.55 7.91 -0.96
CA LYS A 79 -3.02 8.74 0.16
C LYS A 79 -3.28 10.18 -0.31
N GLY A 80 -4.51 10.66 -0.11
CA GLY A 80 -4.87 12.07 -0.32
C GLY A 80 -4.99 12.83 1.00
N ILE A 81 -4.84 14.15 0.97
CA ILE A 81 -5.04 15.00 2.16
C ILE A 81 -6.41 15.69 2.04
N VAL A 82 -7.24 15.54 3.06
CA VAL A 82 -8.54 16.22 3.20
C VAL A 82 -8.62 16.80 4.61
N GLY A 83 -8.51 18.13 4.72
CA GLY A 83 -8.42 18.80 6.02
C GLY A 83 -7.17 18.37 6.79
N ASP A 84 -7.38 17.84 8.00
CA ASP A 84 -6.35 17.31 8.90
C ASP A 84 -6.12 15.79 8.74
N LYS A 85 -6.72 15.16 7.72
CA LYS A 85 -6.64 13.72 7.49
C LYS A 85 -5.86 13.36 6.23
N ALA A 86 -5.00 12.37 6.35
CA ALA A 86 -4.45 11.59 5.25
C ALA A 86 -5.33 10.36 4.99
N ILE A 87 -6.14 10.40 3.94
CA ILE A 87 -7.11 9.36 3.59
C ILE A 87 -6.51 8.36 2.60
N LYS A 88 -6.74 7.05 2.79
CA LYS A 88 -6.49 6.04 1.76
C LYS A 88 -7.58 6.17 0.70
N LEU A 89 -7.19 6.55 -0.52
CA LEU A 89 -8.14 6.85 -1.59
C LEU A 89 -8.93 5.61 -2.02
N SER A 90 -8.29 4.43 -2.05
CA SER A 90 -8.97 3.17 -2.39
C SER A 90 -9.98 2.70 -1.34
N SER A 91 -9.92 3.19 -0.11
CA SER A 91 -10.95 2.96 0.90
C SER A 91 -11.96 4.11 1.01
N PHE A 92 -11.87 5.12 0.13
CA PHE A 92 -12.75 6.28 0.11
C PHE A 92 -12.84 7.03 1.45
N GLY A 93 -11.73 7.06 2.19
CA GLY A 93 -11.67 7.70 3.50
C GLY A 93 -12.01 6.81 4.70
N ALA A 94 -12.50 5.57 4.48
CA ALA A 94 -12.73 4.63 5.58
C ALA A 94 -11.47 4.40 6.43
N TRP A 95 -10.31 4.34 5.78
CA TRP A 95 -9.01 4.30 6.43
C TRP A 95 -8.30 5.62 6.28
N HIS A 96 -8.00 6.25 7.40
CA HIS A 96 -7.27 7.52 7.44
C HIS A 96 -6.31 7.57 8.61
N ASN A 97 -5.44 8.57 8.58
CA ASN A 97 -4.51 8.92 9.65
C ASN A 97 -4.47 10.45 9.78
N PRO A 98 -3.98 11.01 10.91
CA PRO A 98 -3.63 12.41 10.97
C PRO A 98 -2.66 12.80 9.84
N ALA A 99 -2.92 13.91 9.16
CA ALA A 99 -2.13 14.36 8.02
C ALA A 99 -0.67 14.68 8.38
N CYS A 100 -0.40 15.05 9.63
CA CYS A 100 0.95 15.34 10.12
C CYS A 100 1.94 14.16 10.01
N HIS A 101 1.44 12.91 9.89
CA HIS A 101 2.28 11.75 9.61
C HIS A 101 2.83 11.72 8.18
N LEU A 102 2.31 12.57 7.28
CA LEU A 102 2.82 12.80 5.93
C LEU A 102 3.64 14.09 5.80
N ASP A 103 3.82 14.86 6.87
CA ASP A 103 4.65 16.08 6.89
C ASP A 103 6.16 15.74 6.94
N GLY A 104 6.59 14.87 6.04
CA GLY A 104 7.92 14.27 6.02
C GLY A 104 7.88 12.76 6.22
N LEU A 105 9.05 12.15 6.08
CA LEU A 105 9.26 10.72 6.26
C LEU A 105 10.41 10.52 7.25
N ASP A 106 10.16 9.69 8.25
CA ASP A 106 11.22 9.13 9.08
C ASP A 106 11.90 7.97 8.34
N LYS A 107 13.00 7.48 8.91
CA LYS A 107 13.78 6.37 8.35
C LYS A 107 14.00 5.30 9.39
N ILE A 108 13.88 4.06 8.96
CA ILE A 108 14.35 2.89 9.70
C ILE A 108 15.39 2.16 8.87
N ASN A 109 16.37 1.54 9.53
CA ASN A 109 17.28 0.62 8.87
C ASN A 109 16.72 -0.80 8.98
N TRP A 110 16.48 -1.44 7.84
CA TRP A 110 16.09 -2.84 7.75
C TRP A 110 17.05 -3.57 6.82
N GLN A 111 17.76 -4.54 7.36
CA GLN A 111 18.79 -5.33 6.64
C GLN A 111 19.80 -4.45 5.87
N GLY A 112 20.26 -3.35 6.49
CA GLY A 112 21.20 -2.41 5.86
C GLY A 112 20.58 -1.43 4.88
N THR A 113 19.29 -1.56 4.56
CA THR A 113 18.55 -0.66 3.68
C THR A 113 17.77 0.36 4.49
N ASN A 114 17.83 1.64 4.09
CA ASN A 114 16.98 2.66 4.68
C ASN A 114 15.59 2.61 4.07
N ILE A 115 14.60 2.27 4.89
CA ILE A 115 13.19 2.27 4.53
C ILE A 115 12.56 3.54 5.09
N TYR A 116 11.79 4.23 4.25
CA TYR A 116 11.04 5.41 4.64
C TYR A 116 9.73 5.01 5.28
N VAL A 117 9.41 5.65 6.41
CA VAL A 117 8.18 5.42 7.18
C VAL A 117 7.49 6.75 7.46
N PRO A 118 6.19 6.75 7.82
CA PRO A 118 5.51 7.99 8.21
C PRO A 118 6.26 8.71 9.34
N ASN A 119 6.18 10.04 9.35
CA ASN A 119 6.67 10.86 10.45
C ASN A 119 5.98 10.44 11.77
N ASP A 120 6.75 10.29 12.85
CA ASP A 120 6.26 9.70 14.11
C ASP A 120 5.63 8.31 13.88
N PRO A 121 6.43 7.28 13.55
CA PRO A 121 5.93 5.96 13.24
C PRO A 121 5.22 5.30 14.44
N ASP A 122 5.65 5.57 15.67
CA ASP A 122 4.98 5.08 16.88
C ASP A 122 3.58 5.67 17.03
N GLY A 123 3.42 6.98 16.81
CA GLY A 123 2.12 7.66 16.81
C GLY A 123 1.21 7.16 15.69
N TYR A 124 1.74 7.00 14.47
CA TYR A 124 1.00 6.46 13.33
C TYR A 124 0.46 5.06 13.61
N LEU A 125 1.32 4.15 14.11
CA LEU A 125 0.94 2.77 14.42
C LEU A 125 -0.05 2.69 15.57
N ARG A 126 0.09 3.55 16.59
CA ARG A 126 -0.87 3.66 17.70
C ARG A 126 -2.23 4.14 17.22
N PHE A 127 -2.28 5.16 16.36
CA PHE A 127 -3.54 5.63 15.79
C PHE A 127 -4.21 4.54 14.94
N THR A 128 -3.43 3.80 14.16
CA THR A 128 -4.00 2.82 13.22
C THR A 128 -4.47 1.54 13.90
N TYR A 129 -3.68 1.02 14.86
CA TYR A 129 -3.86 -0.34 15.40
C TYR A 129 -3.97 -0.39 16.94
N GLY A 130 -3.91 0.75 17.63
CA GLY A 130 -3.90 0.78 19.09
C GLY A 130 -2.67 0.14 19.70
N ASN A 131 -2.83 -1.03 20.32
CA ASN A 131 -1.71 -1.83 20.84
C ASN A 131 -0.96 -2.57 19.71
N TRP A 132 -0.36 -1.79 18.80
CA TRP A 132 0.31 -2.29 17.61
C TRP A 132 1.50 -3.23 17.89
N ARG A 133 2.05 -3.21 19.12
CA ARG A 133 3.11 -4.14 19.55
C ARG A 133 2.62 -5.58 19.70
N SER A 134 1.31 -5.80 19.77
CA SER A 134 0.68 -7.12 19.82
C SER A 134 -0.35 -7.24 18.69
N PRO A 135 0.10 -7.40 17.42
CA PRO A 135 -0.82 -7.45 16.29
C PRO A 135 -1.71 -8.69 16.36
N LYS A 136 -2.94 -8.51 15.91
CA LYS A 136 -3.94 -9.58 15.79
C LYS A 136 -3.75 -10.25 14.43
N LYS A 137 -3.76 -11.58 14.41
CA LYS A 137 -3.67 -12.35 13.16
C LYS A 137 -4.93 -12.19 12.30
N ASP A 138 -6.08 -12.14 12.94
CA ASP A 138 -7.39 -12.12 12.27
C ASP A 138 -8.01 -10.72 12.34
N LEU A 139 -7.30 -9.71 11.83
CA LEU A 139 -7.85 -8.36 11.69
C LEU A 139 -8.91 -8.38 10.58
N SER A 140 -10.18 -8.33 10.97
CA SER A 140 -11.32 -8.32 10.06
C SER A 140 -11.76 -6.90 9.71
N VAL A 141 -12.58 -6.77 8.66
CA VAL A 141 -13.08 -5.45 8.24
C VAL A 141 -13.96 -4.86 9.35
N GLY A 142 -13.52 -3.77 9.96
CA GLY A 142 -14.18 -3.10 11.08
C GLY A 142 -13.40 -3.15 12.40
N ASP A 143 -12.29 -3.89 12.44
CA ASP A 143 -11.49 -4.05 13.68
C ASP A 143 -10.47 -2.94 13.93
N GLY A 144 -10.30 -2.00 12.98
CA GLY A 144 -9.42 -0.86 13.17
C GLY A 144 -10.04 0.20 14.07
N GLU A 145 -9.25 0.73 15.00
CA GLU A 145 -9.77 1.60 16.07
C GLU A 145 -10.39 2.90 15.57
N ASN A 146 -9.92 3.41 14.42
CA ASN A 146 -10.31 4.71 13.86
C ASN A 146 -10.85 4.60 12.44
N TRP A 147 -11.55 3.51 12.11
CA TRP A 147 -12.13 3.35 10.79
C TRP A 147 -13.48 4.04 10.68
N GLU A 148 -13.68 4.72 9.55
CA GLU A 148 -14.93 5.43 9.26
C GLU A 148 -15.84 4.61 8.34
N CYS A 149 -17.15 4.74 8.55
CA CYS A 149 -18.13 4.18 7.64
C CYS A 149 -18.22 5.03 6.38
N VAL A 150 -18.07 4.39 5.22
CA VAL A 150 -18.28 5.03 3.91
C VAL A 150 -19.58 4.54 3.30
N SER A 151 -20.35 5.46 2.71
CA SER A 151 -21.60 5.11 2.04
C SER A 151 -21.36 4.29 0.78
N ILE A 152 -22.26 3.33 0.51
CA ILE A 152 -22.26 2.55 -0.73
C ILE A 152 -22.38 3.47 -1.96
N ASP A 153 -23.10 4.58 -1.84
CA ASP A 153 -23.27 5.56 -2.92
C ASP A 153 -21.95 6.22 -3.30
N THR A 154 -21.08 6.52 -2.33
CA THR A 154 -19.72 7.02 -2.56
C THR A 154 -18.93 6.02 -3.41
N ILE A 155 -18.95 4.75 -3.01
CA ILE A 155 -18.23 3.67 -3.70
C ILE A 155 -18.75 3.48 -5.13
N LYS A 156 -20.08 3.46 -5.31
CA LYS A 156 -20.71 3.31 -6.64
C LYS A 156 -20.38 4.46 -7.58
N LYS A 157 -20.38 5.70 -7.08
CA LYS A 157 -20.06 6.89 -7.88
C LYS A 157 -18.64 6.91 -8.40
N ALA A 158 -17.70 6.27 -7.68
CA ALA A 158 -16.31 6.18 -8.10
C ALA A 158 -16.12 5.35 -9.38
N GLN A 159 -17.05 4.43 -9.70
CA GLN A 159 -16.96 3.53 -10.86
C GLN A 159 -15.56 2.92 -11.02
N LEU A 160 -15.12 2.23 -9.97
CA LEU A 160 -13.78 1.65 -9.88
C LEU A 160 -13.43 0.82 -11.12
N LYS A 161 -12.26 1.12 -11.68
CA LYS A 161 -11.63 0.35 -12.75
C LYS A 161 -10.35 -0.27 -12.21
N SER A 162 -10.02 -1.44 -12.74
CA SER A 162 -8.76 -2.09 -12.43
C SER A 162 -8.17 -2.70 -13.69
N GLU A 163 -6.91 -2.38 -13.97
CA GLU A 163 -6.26 -2.75 -15.22
C GLU A 163 -4.79 -3.12 -15.01
N PHE A 164 -4.23 -3.91 -15.93
CA PHE A 164 -2.79 -4.13 -15.99
C PHE A 164 -2.15 -2.93 -16.69
N ILE A 165 -1.23 -2.28 -15.99
CA ILE A 165 -0.37 -1.22 -16.56
C ILE A 165 0.99 -1.78 -16.98
N PHE A 166 1.34 -2.96 -16.47
CA PHE A 166 2.49 -3.74 -16.88
C PHE A 166 2.20 -5.22 -16.68
N LYS A 167 2.61 -6.04 -17.63
CA LYS A 167 2.60 -7.50 -17.51
C LYS A 167 3.70 -8.03 -18.42
N GLN A 168 4.61 -8.84 -17.90
CA GLN A 168 5.52 -9.59 -18.76
C GLN A 168 4.70 -10.64 -19.51
N ASP A 169 4.84 -10.65 -20.84
CA ASP A 169 4.23 -11.65 -21.70
C ASP A 169 4.92 -13.01 -21.48
N ASP A 170 4.12 -14.08 -21.45
CA ASP A 170 4.59 -15.48 -21.33
C ASP A 170 5.38 -15.93 -22.58
#